data_AF-A0A8T2V6L0-F1
#
_entry.id   AF-A0A8T2V6L0-F1
#
_cell.length_a   1.000
_cell.length_b   1.000
_cell.length_c   1.000
_cell.angle_alpha   90.00
_cell.angle_beta   90.00
_cell.angle_gamma   90.00
#
_symmetry.space_group_name_H-M   'P 1'
#
loop_
_entity.id
_entity.type
_entity.pdbx_description
1 polymer ?
#
loop_
_entity_poly.entity_id
_entity_poly.type
_entity_poly.pdbx_seq_one_letter_code
_entity_poly.pdbx_strand_id
1 'polypeptide(L)'
;MKTISDSVKLVMNESPLRPLILGGDHSITYPVVRAVTEQLGGPVDILHFDAHPDIYHAFEGNIYSHASSFARIMEGGHARRLLQVGVRSINKEGRQ
;
A
#
# COMPACT_ATOMS: atom_id res chain seq x y z
N MET A 1 6.69 10.47 -3.06
CA MET A 1 6.73 9.03 -2.67
C MET A 1 8.13 8.52 -2.26
N LYS A 2 9.23 8.90 -2.93
CA LYS A 2 10.60 8.39 -2.61
C LYS A 2 11.02 8.60 -1.15
N THR A 3 10.85 9.80 -0.60
CA THR A 3 11.26 10.12 0.78
C THR A 3 10.62 9.20 1.82
N ILE A 4 9.31 8.91 1.69
CA ILE A 4 8.62 7.99 2.61
C ILE A 4 9.25 6.60 2.55
N SER A 5 9.49 6.06 1.34
CA SER A 5 10.13 4.75 1.19
C SER A 5 11.53 4.73 1.82
N ASP A 6 12.34 5.76 1.60
CA ASP A 6 13.69 5.87 2.15
C ASP A 6 13.64 5.93 3.69
N SER A 7 12.72 6.70 4.26
CA SER A 7 12.53 6.78 5.73
C SER A 7 12.12 5.44 6.35
N VAL A 8 11.27 4.66 5.68
CA VAL A 8 10.92 3.30 6.15
C VAL A 8 12.15 2.40 6.16
N LYS A 9 13.00 2.46 5.13
CA LYS A 9 14.25 1.70 5.07
C LYS A 9 15.24 2.08 6.16
N LEU A 10 15.33 3.38 6.50
CA LEU A 10 16.16 3.84 7.63
C LEU A 10 15.77 3.13 8.93
N VAL A 11 14.47 3.03 9.23
CA VAL A 11 13.99 2.30 10.41
C VAL A 11 14.33 0.81 10.32
N MET A 12 14.13 0.18 9.17
CA MET A 12 14.39 -1.26 9.00
C MET A 12 15.88 -1.64 9.05
N ASN A 13 16.78 -0.70 8.78
CA ASN A 13 18.23 -0.91 8.87
C ASN A 13 18.73 -0.93 10.34
N GLU A 14 17.95 -0.37 11.27
CA GLU A 14 18.25 -0.38 12.69
C GLU A 14 17.66 -1.64 13.34
N SER A 15 18.38 -2.76 13.29
CA SER A 15 17.92 -4.01 13.92
C SER A 15 17.77 -3.84 15.44
N PRO A 16 16.65 -4.29 16.07
CA PRO A 16 15.58 -5.15 15.53
C PRO A 16 14.27 -4.40 15.19
N LEU A 17 14.35 -3.11 14.87
CA LEU A 17 13.17 -2.26 14.70
C LEU A 17 12.30 -2.71 13.52
N ARG A 18 10.97 -2.55 13.68
CA ARG A 18 9.97 -2.76 12.63
C ARG A 18 9.10 -1.51 12.48
N PRO A 19 8.85 -1.05 11.25
CA PRO A 19 8.09 0.18 11.03
C PRO A 19 6.61 -0.02 11.37
N LEU A 20 6.08 0.82 12.26
CA LEU A 20 4.65 1.05 12.44
C LEU A 20 4.38 2.51 12.06
N ILE A 21 3.64 2.71 10.97
CA ILE A 21 3.48 4.02 10.36
C ILE A 21 2.18 4.65 10.84
N LEU A 22 2.26 5.85 11.40
CA LEU A 22 1.10 6.69 11.70
C LEU A 22 0.81 7.54 10.46
N GLY A 23 -0.41 7.40 9.95
CA GLY A 23 -0.75 7.91 8.64
C GLY A 23 -1.04 9.41 8.58
N GLY A 24 -1.14 9.88 7.33
CA GLY A 24 -2.06 10.93 6.93
C GLY A 24 -3.26 10.26 6.27
N ASP A 25 -3.39 10.40 4.95
CA ASP A 25 -4.33 9.60 4.15
C ASP A 25 -3.72 8.26 3.67
N HIS A 26 -4.54 7.45 3.01
CA HIS A 26 -4.18 6.07 2.63
C HIS A 26 -3.14 5.97 1.50
N SER A 27 -2.80 7.08 0.82
CA SER A 27 -1.83 7.09 -0.28
C SER A 27 -0.44 6.63 0.15
N ILE A 28 -0.09 6.85 1.43
CA ILE A 28 1.23 6.51 1.97
C ILE A 28 1.48 5.00 2.05
N THR A 29 0.42 4.17 1.99
CA THR A 29 0.57 2.71 2.08
C THR A 29 1.42 2.19 0.93
N TYR A 30 1.27 2.74 -0.28
CA TYR A 30 2.07 2.33 -1.44
C TYR A 30 3.59 2.45 -1.21
N PRO A 31 4.16 3.65 -0.94
CA PRO A 31 5.60 3.77 -0.73
C PRO A 31 6.11 3.00 0.50
N VAL A 32 5.27 2.77 1.52
CA VAL A 32 5.63 1.97 2.70
C VAL A 32 5.77 0.49 2.33
N VAL A 33 4.74 -0.08 1.70
CA VAL A 33 4.74 -1.50 1.28
C VAL A 33 5.86 -1.77 0.27
N ARG A 34 6.06 -0.86 -0.69
CA ARG A 34 7.20 -0.94 -1.61
C ARG A 34 8.53 -1.01 -0.86
N ALA A 35 8.77 -0.12 0.10
CA ALA A 35 10.02 -0.11 0.85
C ALA A 35 10.25 -1.40 1.64
N VAL A 36 9.19 -1.91 2.29
CA VAL A 36 9.26 -3.16 3.06
C VAL A 36 9.60 -4.34 2.14
N THR A 37 8.93 -4.46 0.99
CA THR A 37 9.13 -5.58 0.06
C THR A 37 10.48 -5.53 -0.63
N GLU A 38 10.97 -4.33 -0.98
CA GLU A 38 12.34 -4.13 -1.48
C GLU A 38 13.39 -4.52 -0.45
N GLN A 39 13.20 -4.16 0.83
CA GLN A 39 14.14 -4.46 1.91
C GLN A 39 14.15 -5.95 2.28
N LEU A 40 12.99 -6.62 2.21
CA LEU A 40 12.86 -8.05 2.47
C LEU A 40 13.20 -8.93 1.26
N GLY A 41 13.31 -8.35 0.06
CA GLY A 41 13.65 -9.06 -1.18
C GLY A 41 12.50 -9.87 -1.78
N GLY A 42 11.24 -9.56 -1.46
CA GLY A 42 10.10 -10.31 -1.98
C GLY A 42 8.72 -9.76 -1.58
N PRO A 43 7.64 -10.28 -2.19
CA PRO A 43 6.27 -9.84 -1.90
C PRO A 43 5.81 -10.29 -0.51
N VAL A 44 4.81 -9.58 0.01
CA VAL A 44 4.16 -9.90 1.29
C VAL A 44 2.70 -10.29 1.09
N ASP A 45 2.09 -10.89 2.11
CA ASP A 45 0.63 -11.01 2.18
C ASP A 45 0.09 -9.82 3.00
N ILE A 46 -0.98 -9.18 2.52
CA ILE A 46 -1.57 -7.98 3.12
C ILE A 46 -2.98 -8.28 3.62
N LEU A 47 -3.23 -7.93 4.88
CA LEU A 47 -4.55 -7.82 5.47
C LEU A 47 -4.93 -6.34 5.50
N HIS A 48 -6.00 -5.99 4.80
CA HIS A 48 -6.45 -4.62 4.59
C HIS A 48 -7.86 -4.44 5.17
N PHE A 49 -7.99 -3.62 6.20
CA PHE A 49 -9.29 -3.26 6.78
C PHE A 49 -9.71 -1.89 6.28
N ASP A 50 -10.78 -1.82 5.49
CA ASP A 50 -11.27 -0.55 4.98
C ASP A 50 -12.74 -0.68 4.51
N ALA A 51 -13.44 0.44 4.45
CA ALA A 51 -14.73 0.55 3.78
C ALA A 51 -14.61 0.49 2.25
N HIS A 52 -13.46 0.91 1.70
CA HIS A 52 -13.17 1.05 0.27
C HIS A 52 -12.06 0.08 -0.15
N PRO A 53 -12.04 -0.35 -1.42
CA PRO A 53 -10.98 -1.22 -1.91
C PRO A 53 -9.67 -0.46 -2.25
N ASP A 54 -9.73 0.86 -2.43
CA ASP A 54 -8.58 1.72 -2.77
C ASP A 54 -7.75 1.21 -3.96
N ILE A 55 -8.44 0.67 -4.96
CA ILE A 55 -7.87 -0.04 -6.12
C ILE A 55 -8.16 0.63 -7.47
N TYR A 56 -8.63 1.89 -7.47
CA TYR A 56 -8.80 2.62 -8.73
C TYR A 56 -7.48 2.74 -9.47
N HIS A 57 -7.50 2.56 -10.80
CA HIS A 57 -6.26 2.70 -11.57
C HIS A 57 -5.71 4.13 -11.46
N ALA A 58 -6.55 5.15 -11.61
CA ALA A 58 -6.18 6.54 -11.31
C ALA A 58 -7.44 7.32 -10.91
N PHE A 59 -7.62 7.53 -9.61
CA PHE A 59 -8.76 8.30 -9.12
C PHE A 59 -8.58 9.79 -9.47
N GLU A 60 -9.50 10.34 -10.27
CA GLU A 60 -9.46 11.73 -10.76
C GLU A 60 -8.13 12.10 -11.45
N GLY A 61 -7.52 11.14 -12.14
CA GLY A 61 -6.23 11.31 -12.83
C GLY A 61 -5.01 11.28 -11.91
N ASN A 62 -5.19 11.11 -10.60
CA ASN A 62 -4.09 11.00 -9.64
C ASN A 62 -3.76 9.54 -9.31
N ILE A 63 -2.66 9.03 -9.86
CA ILE A 63 -2.16 7.67 -9.58
C ILE A 63 -1.71 7.46 -8.12
N TYR A 64 -1.50 8.54 -7.38
CA TYR A 64 -1.13 8.55 -5.96
C TYR A 64 -2.30 8.94 -5.05
N SER A 65 -3.54 8.92 -5.55
CA SER A 65 -4.72 9.10 -4.72
C SER A 65 -4.76 8.06 -3.60
N HIS A 66 -5.34 8.42 -2.45
CA HIS A 66 -5.65 7.46 -1.39
C HIS A 66 -6.49 6.29 -1.91
N ALA A 67 -7.37 6.55 -2.89
CA ALA A 67 -8.25 5.56 -3.50
C ALA A 67 -7.57 4.67 -4.56
N SER A 68 -6.26 4.86 -4.80
CA SER A 68 -5.49 4.15 -5.83
C SER A 68 -4.24 3.46 -5.27
N SER A 69 -4.02 3.50 -3.96
CA SER A 69 -2.80 3.00 -3.32
C SER A 69 -2.61 1.50 -3.51
N PHE A 70 -3.68 0.71 -3.43
CA PHE A 70 -3.62 -0.74 -3.61
C PHE A 70 -3.49 -1.16 -5.06
N ALA A 71 -3.97 -0.36 -6.03
CA ALA A 71 -3.67 -0.58 -7.44
C ALA A 71 -2.14 -0.52 -7.67
N ARG A 72 -1.46 0.49 -7.11
CA ARG A 72 0.01 0.63 -7.22
C ARG A 72 0.75 -0.53 -6.56
N ILE A 73 0.27 -1.00 -5.41
CA ILE A 73 0.87 -2.13 -4.69
C ILE A 73 0.79 -3.41 -5.53
N MET A 74 -0.37 -3.69 -6.14
CA MET A 74 -0.58 -4.88 -6.96
C MET A 74 0.18 -4.80 -8.29
N GLU A 75 0.15 -3.65 -8.97
CA GLU A 75 0.90 -3.42 -10.22
C GLU A 75 2.42 -3.59 -10.02
N GLY A 76 2.94 -3.17 -8.86
CA GLY A 76 4.36 -3.32 -8.51
C GLY A 76 4.76 -4.73 -8.05
N GLY A 77 3.82 -5.68 -7.98
CA GLY A 77 4.09 -7.04 -7.50
C GLY A 77 4.52 -7.11 -6.04
N HIS A 78 4.17 -6.11 -5.23
CA HIS A 78 4.59 -6.01 -3.83
C HIS A 78 3.75 -6.91 -2.91
N ALA A 79 2.56 -7.33 -3.35
CA ALA A 79 1.69 -8.20 -2.59
C ALA A 79 1.36 -9.48 -3.37
N ARG A 80 1.45 -10.63 -2.69
CA ARG A 80 1.01 -11.92 -3.22
C ARG A 80 -0.46 -12.17 -2.93
N ARG A 81 -0.90 -11.90 -1.71
CA ARG A 81 -2.31 -11.94 -1.30
C ARG A 81 -2.73 -10.59 -0.76
N LEU A 82 -3.90 -10.12 -1.18
CA LEU A 82 -4.55 -8.93 -0.62
C LEU A 82 -5.93 -9.35 -0.11
N LEU A 83 -6.10 -9.38 1.20
CA LEU A 83 -7.36 -9.72 1.86
C LEU A 83 -8.00 -8.44 2.35
N GLN A 84 -9.06 -8.00 1.67
CA GLN A 84 -9.79 -6.79 2.03
C GLN A 84 -11.02 -7.15 2.87
N VAL A 85 -11.12 -6.54 4.05
CA VAL A 85 -12.13 -6.85 5.06
C VAL A 85 -12.88 -5.57 5.44
N GLY A 86 -14.21 -5.64 5.47
CA GLY A 86 -15.06 -4.49 5.82
C GLY A 86 -15.52 -3.64 4.64
N VAL A 87 -15.18 -4.05 3.41
CA VAL A 87 -15.54 -3.36 2.16
C VAL A 87 -17.05 -3.24 2.06
N ARG A 88 -17.53 -1.99 1.94
CA ARG A 88 -18.95 -1.65 1.84
C ARG A 88 -19.24 -0.47 0.90
N SER A 89 -18.20 0.10 0.28
CA SER A 89 -18.28 1.10 -0.77
C SER A 89 -17.38 0.68 -1.92
N ILE A 90 -17.99 0.04 -2.93
CA ILE A 90 -17.28 -0.58 -4.06
C ILE A 90 -18.14 -0.52 -5.32
N ASN A 91 -17.59 0.00 -6.40
CA ASN A 91 -18.25 0.07 -7.71
C ASN A 91 -17.82 -1.11 -8.61
N LYS A 92 -18.16 -1.06 -9.91
CA LYS A 92 -17.79 -2.13 -10.86
C LYS A 92 -16.28 -2.20 -11.11
N GLU A 93 -15.58 -1.07 -11.18
CA GLU A 93 -14.13 -1.03 -11.38
C GLU A 93 -13.43 -1.70 -10.20
N GLY A 94 -13.78 -1.34 -8.96
CA GLY A 94 -13.14 -1.90 -7.77
C GLY A 94 -13.41 -3.38 -7.50
N ARG A 95 -14.29 -4.04 -8.27
CA ARG A 95 -14.55 -5.49 -8.19
C ARG A 95 -13.73 -6.34 -9.16
N GLN A 96 -13.07 -5.70 -10.13
CA GLN A 96 -12.26 -6.36 -11.17
C GLN A 96 -10.82 -6.48 -10.69
#